data_AF-A0A9P6VR18-F1
#
_entry.id   AF-A0A9P6VR18-F1
#
_cell.length_a   1.000
_cell.length_b   1.000
_cell.length_c   1.000
_cell.angle_alpha   90.00
_cell.angle_beta   90.00
_cell.angle_gamma   90.00
#
_symmetry.space_group_name_H-M   'P 1'
#
loop_
_entity.id
_entity.type
_entity.pdbx_description
1 polymer ?
#
loop_
_entity_poly.entity_id
_entity_poly.type
_entity_poly.pdbx_seq_one_letter_code
_entity_poly.pdbx_strand_id
1 'polypeptide(L)'
;MASSQMTPDLSALQLQANTPKAQPHSPLQKHISDIFRGGYFNLSLPNDSAKGKRKRTITFAGVGTAHSPKRSFSRSRAKSPKPFPRDIPTTAKGRRIHESPISAIELERPTKRRRIESLDTSQEYTGSMAIMRGKQPKLLIINPNTSVDMTNGMARLVRDTYSTQGGSNIQIELYTALEGPGSIDNEVHAMESARCVIDDLVVSDRLSEYDAFLVACYSVHPLVGFIRGELEKAGTRAHVMGIFEASVLTALSILPPSSHNGRFGIVSTGKYWEKSLSDGVADFLGTGSTTKNTRFAAVSTTGLNAEQLHSMPKKEVEDRMKKAVRSLMEENGDVSVIILGCAGMAGLDDVVREALVEKYGEKVGNNMHILDGVKCGIGMLENLLRTIPLGREK
;
A
#
# COMPACT_ATOMS: atom_id res chain seq x y z
N MET A 1 -8.61 2.37 87.38
CA MET A 1 -7.29 2.77 86.82
C MET A 1 -7.45 2.89 85.32
N ALA A 2 -6.79 3.89 84.75
CA ALA A 2 -7.20 4.65 83.56
C ALA A 2 -7.04 3.93 82.21
N SER A 3 -7.91 4.27 81.25
CA SER A 3 -7.63 4.23 79.82
C SER A 3 -7.95 5.61 79.21
N SER A 4 -6.91 6.34 78.84
CA SER A 4 -6.97 7.64 78.15
C SER A 4 -7.02 7.44 76.64
N GLN A 5 -7.84 8.27 76.02
CA GLN A 5 -8.08 8.45 74.58
C GLN A 5 -6.82 8.86 73.81
N MET A 6 -6.80 8.61 72.49
CA MET A 6 -6.32 9.57 71.48
C MET A 6 -6.87 9.20 70.09
N THR A 7 -7.55 10.17 69.48
CA THR A 7 -7.99 10.25 68.08
C THR A 7 -6.82 10.66 67.17
N PRO A 8 -6.76 10.24 65.88
CA PRO A 8 -5.83 10.82 64.93
C PRO A 8 -6.41 11.99 64.14
N ASP A 9 -5.55 13.00 63.98
CA ASP A 9 -5.72 14.33 63.40
C ASP A 9 -5.61 14.34 61.87
N LEU A 10 -6.39 15.23 61.25
CA LEU A 10 -6.44 15.54 59.82
C LEU A 10 -5.54 16.76 59.55
N SER A 11 -4.28 16.55 59.19
CA SER A 11 -3.50 17.58 58.49
C SER A 11 -2.29 16.98 57.77
N ALA A 12 -2.29 17.06 56.43
CA ALA A 12 -1.12 17.22 55.53
C ALA A 12 -1.45 16.72 54.10
N LEU A 13 -2.30 17.48 53.41
CA LEU A 13 -2.41 17.49 51.96
C LEU A 13 -1.38 18.50 51.43
N GLN A 14 -0.28 18.04 50.82
CA GLN A 14 0.45 18.69 49.71
C GLN A 14 1.83 18.05 49.53
N LEU A 15 1.98 17.20 48.52
CA LEU A 15 3.28 16.91 47.92
C LEU A 15 3.18 17.12 46.41
N GLN A 16 4.04 18.01 45.93
CA GLN A 16 4.11 18.54 44.57
C GLN A 16 4.55 17.46 43.58
N ALA A 17 3.80 17.32 42.48
CA ALA A 17 4.23 16.60 41.30
C ALA A 17 5.14 17.50 40.45
N ASN A 18 6.43 17.18 40.38
CA ASN A 18 7.36 17.76 39.41
C ASN A 18 7.19 17.04 38.06
N THR A 19 6.48 17.67 37.13
CA THR A 19 6.51 17.30 35.69
C THR A 19 7.71 17.97 35.02
N PRO A 20 8.56 17.24 34.26
CA PRO A 20 9.59 17.87 33.45
C PRO A 20 8.95 18.61 32.27
N LYS A 21 9.32 19.89 32.10
CA LYS A 21 8.94 20.73 30.95
C LYS A 21 9.48 20.11 29.65
N ALA A 22 8.61 19.92 28.68
CA ALA A 22 8.97 19.55 27.31
C ALA A 22 9.87 20.63 26.68
N GLN A 23 10.97 20.21 26.06
CA GLN A 23 11.83 21.08 25.25
C GLN A 23 11.11 21.46 23.94
N PRO A 24 11.30 22.68 23.41
CA PRO A 24 10.67 23.09 22.16
C PRO A 24 11.29 22.36 20.96
N HIS A 25 10.42 21.85 20.08
CA HIS A 25 10.77 21.20 18.82
C HIS A 25 11.62 22.10 17.92
N SER A 26 12.55 21.48 17.18
CA SER A 26 13.37 22.19 16.19
C SER A 26 12.50 22.74 15.04
N PRO A 27 12.90 23.85 14.39
CA PRO A 27 12.13 24.46 13.29
C PRO A 27 11.81 23.50 12.13
N LEU A 28 12.62 22.46 11.94
CA LEU A 28 12.46 21.47 10.89
C LEU A 28 11.25 20.54 11.11
N GLN A 29 10.94 20.18 12.35
CA GLN A 29 9.79 19.32 12.68
C GLN A 29 8.46 20.05 12.53
N LYS A 30 8.44 21.36 12.76
CA LYS A 30 7.25 22.20 12.56
C LYS A 30 6.90 22.33 11.07
N HIS A 31 7.91 22.48 10.22
CA HIS A 31 7.71 22.61 8.77
C HIS A 31 7.15 21.32 8.14
N ILE A 32 7.54 20.14 8.66
CA ILE A 32 6.99 18.85 8.22
C ILE A 32 5.52 18.71 8.65
N SER A 33 5.18 19.09 9.89
CA SER A 33 3.79 19.06 10.39
C SER A 33 2.86 19.98 9.59
N ASP A 34 3.34 21.15 9.16
CA ASP A 34 2.55 22.12 8.40
C ASP A 34 2.32 21.66 6.94
N ILE A 35 3.23 20.88 6.35
CA ILE A 35 3.04 20.26 5.01
C ILE A 35 1.92 19.21 5.04
N PHE A 36 1.76 18.46 6.14
CA PHE A 36 0.70 17.45 6.27
C PHE A 36 -0.70 18.02 6.56
N ARG A 37 -0.81 19.28 6.98
CA ARG A 37 -2.11 19.92 7.31
C ARG A 37 -2.75 20.68 6.15
N GLY A 38 -2.03 20.96 5.08
CA GLY A 38 -2.50 21.73 3.93
C GLY A 38 -3.37 20.90 2.97
N GLY A 39 -4.52 20.40 3.41
CA GLY A 39 -5.33 19.53 2.57
C GLY A 39 -6.72 19.17 3.09
N TYR A 40 -7.41 20.07 3.80
CA TYR A 40 -8.84 19.89 4.10
C TYR A 40 -9.59 21.22 3.96
N PHE A 41 -10.34 21.34 2.87
CA PHE A 41 -11.37 22.36 2.71
C PHE A 41 -12.47 22.13 3.76
N ASN A 42 -12.62 23.07 4.69
CA ASN A 42 -13.69 23.06 5.67
C ASN A 42 -14.92 23.77 5.06
N LEU A 43 -15.88 22.99 4.56
CA LEU A 43 -17.19 23.49 4.13
C LEU A 43 -18.07 23.67 5.37
N SER A 44 -18.01 24.84 5.99
CA SER A 44 -18.97 25.23 7.03
C SER A 44 -20.22 25.84 6.38
N LEU A 45 -21.37 25.19 6.56
CA LEU A 45 -22.68 25.77 6.27
C LEU A 45 -22.98 26.92 7.26
N PRO A 46 -23.64 28.02 6.83
CA PRO A 46 -23.88 29.16 7.70
C PRO A 46 -25.10 28.94 8.60
N ASN A 47 -24.94 29.28 9.88
CA ASN A 47 -26.04 29.39 10.82
C ASN A 47 -26.38 30.88 10.99
N ASP A 48 -27.61 31.25 10.66
CA ASP A 48 -28.15 32.59 10.79
C ASP A 48 -28.25 33.01 12.27
N SER A 49 -27.64 34.13 12.64
CA SER A 49 -28.20 35.05 13.63
C SER A 49 -27.54 36.44 13.56
N ALA A 50 -28.39 37.46 13.62
CA ALA A 50 -28.11 38.84 13.27
C ALA A 50 -27.26 39.63 14.28
N LYS A 51 -26.45 40.59 13.78
CA LYS A 51 -26.48 42.04 14.09
C LYS A 51 -25.10 42.68 13.85
N GLY A 52 -25.10 43.85 13.19
CA GLY A 52 -24.11 44.90 13.47
C GLY A 52 -23.15 45.30 12.34
N LYS A 53 -23.52 46.41 11.67
CA LYS A 53 -22.73 47.25 10.76
C LYS A 53 -21.24 47.39 11.12
N ARG A 54 -20.36 47.31 10.12
CA ARG A 54 -19.44 48.41 9.69
C ARG A 54 -18.64 48.03 8.45
N LYS A 55 -18.78 48.84 7.39
CA LYS A 55 -17.90 48.91 6.21
C LYS A 55 -16.48 49.28 6.63
N ARG A 56 -15.46 48.57 6.14
CA ARG A 56 -14.14 49.15 5.81
C ARG A 56 -13.55 48.44 4.58
N THR A 57 -13.51 49.18 3.49
CA THR A 57 -12.63 48.94 2.34
C THR A 57 -11.20 49.29 2.75
N ILE A 58 -10.24 48.40 2.52
CA ILE A 58 -8.82 48.74 2.41
C ILE A 58 -8.23 47.93 1.24
N THR A 59 -7.92 48.65 0.16
CA THR A 59 -6.95 48.30 -0.87
C THR A 59 -5.55 48.66 -0.37
N PHE A 60 -4.51 47.90 -0.74
CA PHE A 60 -3.30 48.39 -1.46
C PHE A 60 -2.22 47.29 -1.66
N ALA A 61 -1.63 47.33 -2.87
CA ALA A 61 -0.26 47.03 -3.36
C ALA A 61 0.66 46.06 -2.57
N GLY A 62 1.46 45.18 -3.17
CA GLY A 62 2.09 45.19 -4.50
C GLY A 62 3.54 45.67 -4.43
N VAL A 63 4.51 44.78 -4.16
CA VAL A 63 5.98 44.87 -4.42
C VAL A 63 6.51 43.43 -4.27
N GLY A 64 7.42 42.85 -5.04
CA GLY A 64 8.28 43.28 -6.13
C GLY A 64 9.19 42.09 -6.52
N THR A 65 9.61 42.09 -7.77
CA THR A 65 10.45 41.10 -8.46
C THR A 65 11.93 41.16 -8.09
N ALA A 66 12.62 40.01 -8.05
CA ALA A 66 14.08 39.88 -8.20
C ALA A 66 14.39 38.55 -8.91
N HIS A 67 14.63 38.53 -10.23
CA HIS A 67 15.93 38.58 -10.92
C HIS A 67 16.97 37.50 -10.53
N SER A 68 17.14 36.57 -11.48
CA SER A 68 18.15 35.50 -11.57
C SER A 68 19.56 36.04 -11.92
N PRO A 69 20.59 35.20 -11.75
CA PRO A 69 21.76 35.25 -12.62
C PRO A 69 21.93 33.97 -13.46
N LYS A 70 22.16 34.20 -14.76
CA LYS A 70 22.52 33.22 -15.78
C LYS A 70 23.92 32.66 -15.53
N ARG A 71 24.12 31.37 -15.81
CA ARG A 71 25.42 30.83 -16.26
C ARG A 71 25.21 29.95 -17.50
N SER A 72 25.93 30.33 -18.54
CA SER A 72 26.07 29.69 -19.85
C SER A 72 27.09 28.55 -19.78
N PHE A 73 26.80 27.40 -20.40
CA PHE A 73 27.83 26.52 -20.94
C PHE A 73 27.39 25.89 -22.27
N SER A 74 28.40 25.59 -23.08
CA SER A 74 28.43 25.43 -24.52
C SER A 74 28.01 24.05 -25.04
N ARG A 75 27.76 24.00 -26.36
CA ARG A 75 27.22 22.90 -27.16
C ARG A 75 28.21 21.76 -27.48
N SER A 76 27.67 20.53 -27.43
CA SER A 76 27.69 19.43 -28.42
C SER A 76 29.01 18.93 -29.06
N ARG A 77 29.24 17.61 -28.97
CA ARG A 77 29.12 16.65 -30.10
C ARG A 77 29.56 15.25 -29.66
N ALA A 78 28.66 14.27 -29.70
CA ALA A 78 29.03 12.86 -29.74
C ALA A 78 28.18 12.13 -30.80
N LYS A 79 28.86 11.30 -31.57
CA LYS A 79 28.42 10.67 -32.82
C LYS A 79 27.56 9.44 -32.56
N SER A 80 26.54 9.26 -33.39
CA SER A 80 25.71 8.05 -33.53
C SER A 80 26.41 6.94 -34.31
N PRO A 81 26.08 5.65 -34.03
CA PRO A 81 26.21 4.59 -35.02
C PRO A 81 24.89 3.85 -35.33
N LYS A 82 24.57 3.88 -36.63
CA LYS A 82 23.81 3.01 -37.57
C LYS A 82 22.92 1.84 -37.06
N PRO A 83 21.74 1.63 -37.67
CA PRO A 83 20.94 0.41 -37.54
C PRO A 83 21.32 -0.68 -38.57
N PHE A 84 21.14 -1.95 -38.22
CA PHE A 84 21.15 -3.10 -39.14
C PHE A 84 19.73 -3.66 -39.37
N PRO A 85 19.47 -4.34 -40.52
CA PRO A 85 18.16 -4.48 -41.12
C PRO A 85 17.37 -5.73 -40.69
N ARG A 86 16.05 -5.67 -40.96
CA ARG A 86 15.08 -6.77 -40.86
C ARG A 86 15.06 -7.55 -42.17
N ASP A 87 14.94 -8.87 -42.09
CA ASP A 87 14.45 -9.71 -43.17
C ASP A 87 13.36 -10.67 -42.65
N ILE A 88 12.25 -10.71 -43.40
CA ILE A 88 11.12 -11.65 -43.31
C ILE A 88 11.12 -12.44 -44.62
N PRO A 89 10.75 -13.73 -44.61
CA PRO A 89 9.89 -14.21 -45.69
C PRO A 89 8.65 -14.98 -45.23
N THR A 90 7.53 -14.61 -45.82
CA THR A 90 6.20 -15.25 -45.84
C THR A 90 6.13 -16.42 -46.82
N THR A 91 5.37 -17.48 -46.51
CA THR A 91 4.54 -18.33 -47.42
C THR A 91 3.65 -19.26 -46.56
N ALA A 92 2.66 -20.01 -47.05
CA ALA A 92 1.38 -19.70 -47.69
C ALA A 92 0.57 -21.04 -47.79
N LYS A 93 -0.76 -20.97 -47.65
CA LYS A 93 -1.82 -21.82 -48.26
C LYS A 93 -2.19 -23.25 -47.76
N GLY A 94 -3.53 -23.41 -47.60
CA GLY A 94 -4.36 -24.55 -48.07
C GLY A 94 -4.61 -25.67 -47.04
N ARG A 95 -5.78 -26.30 -46.86
CA ARG A 95 -7.01 -26.50 -47.66
C ARG A 95 -8.17 -26.93 -46.72
N ARG A 96 -9.42 -26.61 -47.10
CA ARG A 96 -10.68 -27.28 -46.66
C ARG A 96 -11.10 -28.30 -47.72
N ILE A 97 -11.80 -29.38 -47.33
CA ILE A 97 -12.65 -30.20 -48.21
C ILE A 97 -13.88 -30.78 -47.44
N HIS A 98 -15.08 -30.59 -48.03
CA HIS A 98 -16.43 -31.21 -48.00
C HIS A 98 -16.76 -32.42 -47.08
N GLU A 99 -17.91 -32.46 -46.35
CA GLU A 99 -19.34 -32.83 -46.71
C GLU A 99 -19.53 -34.34 -47.04
N SER A 100 -20.57 -35.12 -46.70
CA SER A 100 -21.87 -35.02 -45.98
C SER A 100 -22.41 -36.50 -45.74
N PRO A 101 -23.71 -36.86 -45.78
CA PRO A 101 -24.62 -37.06 -44.62
C PRO A 101 -25.41 -38.41 -44.63
N ILE A 102 -26.02 -38.89 -43.52
CA ILE A 102 -27.10 -39.93 -43.59
C ILE A 102 -28.19 -39.80 -42.48
N SER A 103 -29.41 -39.55 -42.97
CA SER A 103 -30.81 -39.91 -42.61
C SER A 103 -31.38 -40.04 -41.18
N ALA A 104 -32.61 -39.53 -41.08
CA ALA A 104 -33.59 -39.55 -40.00
C ALA A 104 -34.35 -40.88 -39.80
N ILE A 105 -34.92 -41.08 -38.59
CA ILE A 105 -36.14 -41.87 -38.34
C ILE A 105 -36.99 -41.18 -37.25
N GLU A 106 -38.30 -41.19 -37.49
CA GLU A 106 -39.44 -40.53 -36.84
C GLU A 106 -40.16 -41.49 -35.86
N LEU A 107 -40.77 -40.99 -34.76
CA LEU A 107 -41.94 -41.62 -34.10
C LEU A 107 -42.62 -40.74 -33.02
N GLU A 108 -43.81 -40.28 -33.39
CA GLU A 108 -45.08 -39.89 -32.73
C GLU A 108 -45.26 -39.51 -31.22
N ARG A 109 -46.22 -38.56 -31.04
CA ARG A 109 -46.86 -37.96 -29.83
C ARG A 109 -47.99 -38.88 -29.28
N PRO A 110 -48.75 -38.65 -28.15
CA PRO A 110 -49.21 -37.35 -27.57
C PRO A 110 -49.54 -37.27 -26.03
N THR A 111 -49.75 -36.06 -25.49
CA THR A 111 -51.00 -35.58 -24.82
C THR A 111 -50.77 -34.42 -23.82
N LYS A 112 -51.81 -33.59 -23.72
CA LYS A 112 -51.91 -32.26 -23.11
C LYS A 112 -51.75 -32.24 -21.58
N ARG A 113 -51.08 -31.20 -21.05
CA ARG A 113 -51.63 -30.32 -19.97
C ARG A 113 -50.91 -28.96 -19.92
N ARG A 114 -51.69 -27.91 -20.13
CA ARG A 114 -51.47 -26.48 -19.75
C ARG A 114 -51.11 -26.39 -18.25
N ARG A 115 -50.39 -25.41 -17.69
CA ARG A 115 -49.80 -24.12 -18.10
C ARG A 115 -48.97 -23.66 -16.89
N ILE A 116 -47.67 -23.37 -17.05
CA ILE A 116 -46.95 -22.38 -16.21
C ILE A 116 -46.01 -21.64 -17.18
N GLU A 117 -46.11 -20.32 -17.16
CA GLU A 117 -45.44 -19.39 -18.06
C GLU A 117 -43.92 -19.48 -17.92
N SER A 118 -43.24 -19.98 -18.96
CA SER A 118 -41.82 -19.72 -19.18
C SER A 118 -41.70 -18.54 -20.14
N LEU A 119 -41.22 -17.40 -19.65
CA LEU A 119 -40.73 -16.33 -20.51
C LEU A 119 -39.57 -16.88 -21.33
N ASP A 120 -39.85 -17.09 -22.61
CA ASP A 120 -38.91 -17.38 -23.66
C ASP A 120 -38.10 -16.11 -23.95
N THR A 121 -36.96 -15.97 -23.28
CA THR A 121 -35.92 -15.01 -23.66
C THR A 121 -34.91 -15.71 -24.57
N SER A 122 -35.35 -16.24 -25.71
CA SER A 122 -34.47 -16.61 -26.83
C SER A 122 -34.40 -15.51 -27.89
N GLN A 123 -34.52 -14.26 -27.45
CA GLN A 123 -34.21 -13.09 -28.26
C GLN A 123 -32.71 -12.81 -28.20
N GLU A 124 -32.00 -13.28 -29.25
CA GLU A 124 -30.82 -12.65 -29.84
C GLU A 124 -29.86 -11.95 -28.86
N TYR A 125 -29.21 -12.72 -27.98
CA TYR A 125 -27.98 -12.30 -27.29
C TYR A 125 -26.73 -12.77 -28.07
N THR A 126 -26.78 -12.69 -29.40
CA THR A 126 -25.61 -12.82 -30.29
C THR A 126 -25.16 -11.46 -30.83
N GLY A 127 -25.67 -10.37 -30.25
CA GLY A 127 -25.14 -9.03 -30.40
C GLY A 127 -23.89 -8.83 -29.55
N SER A 128 -22.72 -9.12 -30.12
CA SER A 128 -21.48 -8.40 -29.81
C SER A 128 -21.20 -8.14 -28.31
N MET A 129 -20.79 -9.17 -27.55
CA MET A 129 -19.73 -8.98 -26.56
C MET A 129 -18.40 -8.73 -27.29
N ALA A 130 -18.35 -7.64 -28.06
CA ALA A 130 -17.12 -6.88 -28.12
C ALA A 130 -16.92 -6.43 -26.67
N ILE A 131 -16.20 -7.25 -25.89
CA ILE A 131 -15.43 -6.74 -24.76
C ILE A 131 -14.74 -5.54 -25.35
N MET A 132 -15.17 -4.34 -24.96
CA MET A 132 -14.43 -3.11 -25.19
C MET A 132 -13.08 -3.41 -24.56
N ARG A 133 -12.13 -3.94 -25.34
CA ARG A 133 -10.76 -4.17 -24.92
C ARG A 133 -10.15 -2.79 -24.81
N GLY A 134 -10.56 -2.07 -23.77
CA GLY A 134 -9.76 -1.00 -23.25
C GLY A 134 -8.36 -1.57 -23.03
N LYS A 135 -7.34 -0.79 -23.38
CA LYS A 135 -5.95 -1.02 -22.97
C LYS A 135 -5.91 -1.64 -21.57
N GLN A 136 -5.19 -2.74 -21.38
CA GLN A 136 -5.07 -3.33 -20.05
C GLN A 136 -4.47 -2.30 -19.09
N PRO A 137 -5.01 -2.12 -17.86
CA PRO A 137 -4.43 -1.22 -16.90
C PRO A 137 -2.97 -1.57 -16.62
N LYS A 138 -2.12 -0.57 -16.38
CA LYS A 138 -0.71 -0.75 -16.04
C LYS A 138 -0.45 -0.37 -14.58
N LEU A 139 0.16 -1.28 -13.81
CA LEU A 139 0.61 -1.05 -12.45
C LEU A 139 2.13 -1.03 -12.39
N LEU A 140 2.69 0.04 -11.84
CA LEU A 140 4.10 0.12 -11.49
C LEU A 140 4.32 -0.23 -10.02
N ILE A 141 5.06 -1.31 -9.75
CA ILE A 141 5.54 -1.65 -8.41
C ILE A 141 6.94 -1.05 -8.26
N ILE A 142 7.08 -0.13 -7.32
CA ILE A 142 8.28 0.67 -7.12
C ILE A 142 9.02 0.12 -5.90
N ASN A 143 10.19 -0.46 -6.10
CA ASN A 143 11.19 -0.58 -5.05
C ASN A 143 11.91 0.77 -4.91
N PRO A 144 11.73 1.51 -3.81
CA PRO A 144 12.37 2.82 -3.66
C PRO A 144 13.84 2.75 -3.24
N ASN A 145 14.40 1.56 -2.97
CA ASN A 145 15.84 1.40 -2.78
C ASN A 145 16.53 0.91 -4.06
N THR A 146 17.87 0.95 -4.06
CA THR A 146 18.70 0.60 -5.23
C THR A 146 18.99 -0.91 -5.35
N SER A 147 18.45 -1.75 -4.47
CA SER A 147 18.71 -3.19 -4.48
C SER A 147 17.87 -3.93 -5.54
N VAL A 148 18.55 -4.34 -6.60
CA VAL A 148 17.98 -5.16 -7.68
C VAL A 148 17.50 -6.53 -7.15
N ASP A 149 18.17 -7.08 -6.13
CA ASP A 149 17.80 -8.38 -5.55
C ASP A 149 16.44 -8.34 -4.86
N MET A 150 16.10 -7.23 -4.17
CA MET A 150 14.76 -7.06 -3.61
C MET A 150 13.70 -7.00 -4.71
N THR A 151 13.98 -6.28 -5.79
CA THR A 151 13.09 -6.20 -6.96
C THR A 151 12.92 -7.58 -7.61
N ASN A 152 13.99 -8.36 -7.74
CA ASN A 152 13.94 -9.73 -8.23
C ASN A 152 13.12 -10.65 -7.31
N GLY A 153 13.20 -10.46 -5.99
CA GLY A 153 12.37 -11.14 -5.01
C GLY A 153 10.88 -10.88 -5.22
N MET A 154 10.51 -9.62 -5.38
CA MET A 154 9.12 -9.24 -5.69
C MET A 154 8.68 -9.78 -7.06
N ALA A 155 9.55 -9.78 -8.07
CA ALA A 155 9.21 -10.33 -9.38
C ALA A 155 8.88 -11.83 -9.32
N ARG A 156 9.59 -12.61 -8.47
CA ARG A 156 9.24 -14.01 -8.19
C ARG A 156 7.89 -14.12 -7.49
N LEU A 157 7.68 -13.35 -6.42
CA LEU A 157 6.42 -13.31 -5.68
C LEU A 157 5.21 -13.02 -6.58
N VAL A 158 5.32 -12.01 -7.43
CA VAL A 158 4.30 -11.61 -8.40
C VAL A 158 4.00 -12.76 -9.36
N ARG A 159 5.05 -13.36 -9.95
CA ARG A 159 4.90 -14.50 -10.88
C ARG A 159 4.19 -15.68 -10.22
N ASP A 160 4.59 -16.04 -9.01
CA ASP A 160 4.03 -17.20 -8.30
C ASP A 160 2.56 -16.96 -7.92
N THR A 161 2.23 -15.73 -7.51
CA THR A 161 0.86 -15.33 -7.20
C THR A 161 -0.06 -15.46 -8.42
N TYR A 162 0.36 -14.96 -9.60
CA TYR A 162 -0.48 -15.03 -10.80
C TYR A 162 -0.49 -16.38 -11.50
N SER A 163 0.55 -17.19 -11.33
CA SER A 163 0.58 -18.55 -11.88
C SER A 163 -0.41 -19.47 -11.18
N THR A 164 -0.74 -19.20 -9.92
CA THR A 164 -1.59 -20.04 -9.08
C THR A 164 -3.06 -19.59 -9.01
N GLN A 165 -3.33 -18.29 -9.17
CA GLN A 165 -4.68 -17.70 -8.93
C GLN A 165 -5.50 -17.47 -10.21
N GLY A 166 -4.96 -17.79 -11.39
CA GLY A 166 -5.55 -17.40 -12.68
C GLY A 166 -5.19 -15.93 -13.01
N GLY A 167 -4.59 -15.71 -14.18
CA GLY A 167 -3.93 -14.44 -14.50
C GLY A 167 -4.79 -13.19 -14.28
N SER A 168 -4.14 -12.09 -13.92
CA SER A 168 -4.81 -10.79 -13.84
C SER A 168 -4.99 -10.13 -15.20
N ASN A 169 -5.95 -9.21 -15.24
CA ASN A 169 -6.15 -8.32 -16.38
C ASN A 169 -5.33 -7.02 -16.27
N ILE A 170 -4.31 -6.98 -15.40
CA ILE A 170 -3.42 -5.83 -15.19
C ILE A 170 -2.01 -6.17 -15.68
N GLN A 171 -1.37 -5.24 -16.38
CA GLN A 171 0.02 -5.34 -16.75
C GLN A 171 0.87 -4.79 -15.59
N ILE A 172 1.72 -5.64 -15.00
CA ILE A 172 2.59 -5.24 -13.90
C ILE A 172 4.01 -5.03 -14.40
N GLU A 173 4.58 -3.89 -14.03
CA GLU A 173 5.99 -3.58 -14.23
C GLU A 173 6.64 -3.32 -12.87
N LEU A 174 7.90 -3.71 -12.73
CA LEU A 174 8.69 -3.45 -11.53
C LEU A 174 9.74 -2.38 -11.82
N TYR A 175 10.02 -1.57 -10.82
CA TYR A 175 11.03 -0.53 -10.86
C TYR A 175 11.96 -0.66 -9.66
N THR A 176 13.25 -0.40 -9.89
CA THR A 176 14.28 -0.25 -8.86
C THR A 176 14.79 1.17 -8.95
N ALA A 177 14.95 1.85 -7.81
CA ALA A 177 15.53 3.18 -7.79
C ALA A 177 16.94 3.18 -8.41
N LEU A 178 17.22 4.17 -9.25
CA LEU A 178 18.54 4.33 -9.89
C LEU A 178 19.58 4.89 -8.92
N GLU A 179 19.14 5.76 -8.01
CA GLU A 179 19.95 6.42 -6.98
C GLU A 179 19.26 6.37 -5.62
N GLY A 180 20.01 6.72 -4.57
CA GLY A 180 19.55 6.71 -3.18
C GLY A 180 20.11 5.53 -2.38
N PRO A 181 19.50 5.23 -1.22
CA PRO A 181 20.04 4.24 -0.30
C PRO A 181 19.87 2.80 -0.82
N GLY A 182 20.85 1.94 -0.53
CA GLY A 182 20.77 0.49 -0.79
C GLY A 182 19.71 -0.22 0.04
N SER A 183 19.46 0.28 1.25
CA SER A 183 18.39 -0.16 2.14
C SER A 183 17.73 1.03 2.85
N ILE A 184 16.42 0.95 3.04
CA ILE A 184 15.66 1.96 3.77
C ILE A 184 15.44 1.42 5.18
N ASP A 185 16.15 1.98 6.15
CA ASP A 185 16.13 1.53 7.54
C ASP A 185 15.66 2.61 8.52
N ASN A 186 15.33 3.81 8.01
CA ASN A 186 14.80 4.92 8.79
C ASN A 186 14.10 5.98 7.89
N GLU A 187 13.48 6.99 8.53
CA GLU A 187 12.82 8.13 7.88
C GLU A 187 13.72 8.98 6.99
N VAL A 188 15.01 9.12 7.31
CA VAL A 188 15.96 9.89 6.51
C VAL A 188 16.20 9.18 5.18
N HIS A 189 16.44 7.87 5.22
CA HIS A 189 16.58 7.05 4.01
C HIS A 189 15.28 7.03 3.19
N ALA A 190 14.11 6.97 3.85
CA ALA A 190 12.81 7.01 3.18
C ALA A 190 12.56 8.35 2.46
N MET A 191 13.00 9.47 3.06
CA MET A 191 12.91 10.79 2.42
C MET A 191 13.89 10.93 1.26
N GLU A 192 15.13 10.46 1.42
CA GLU A 192 16.15 10.47 0.36
C GLU A 192 15.69 9.66 -0.85
N SER A 193 15.32 8.39 -0.64
CA SER A 193 14.78 7.54 -1.69
C SER A 193 13.54 8.12 -2.36
N ALA A 194 12.61 8.71 -1.59
CA ALA A 194 11.43 9.35 -2.17
C ALA A 194 11.78 10.49 -3.14
N ARG A 195 12.82 11.28 -2.84
CA ARG A 195 13.29 12.36 -3.72
C ARG A 195 13.93 11.81 -4.99
N CYS A 196 14.86 10.86 -4.86
CA CYS A 196 15.51 10.24 -6.01
C CYS A 196 14.50 9.60 -6.97
N VAL A 197 13.52 8.87 -6.43
CA VAL A 197 12.53 8.17 -7.25
C VAL A 197 11.55 9.15 -7.90
N ILE A 198 11.02 10.15 -7.18
CA ILE A 198 10.06 11.07 -7.80
C ILE A 198 10.72 11.89 -8.92
N ASP A 199 11.96 12.34 -8.73
CA ASP A 199 12.72 13.08 -9.75
C ASP A 199 12.89 12.23 -11.02
N ASP A 200 13.26 10.96 -10.87
CA ASP A 200 13.39 10.03 -12.00
C ASP A 200 12.05 9.75 -12.70
N LEU A 201 10.97 9.50 -11.94
CA LEU A 201 9.64 9.26 -12.52
C LEU A 201 9.11 10.46 -13.31
N VAL A 202 9.41 11.68 -12.87
CA VAL A 202 9.05 12.92 -13.56
C VAL A 202 9.91 13.13 -14.81
N VAL A 203 11.24 13.00 -14.69
CA VAL A 203 12.17 13.21 -15.82
C VAL A 203 11.95 12.19 -16.94
N SER A 204 11.60 10.95 -16.58
CA SER A 204 11.31 9.88 -17.52
C SER A 204 9.86 9.85 -18.03
N ASP A 205 9.00 10.79 -17.60
CA ASP A 205 7.56 10.84 -17.94
C ASP A 205 6.80 9.53 -17.62
N ARG A 206 7.29 8.76 -16.64
CA ARG A 206 6.64 7.48 -16.29
C ARG A 206 5.31 7.69 -15.59
N LEU A 207 5.07 8.84 -14.97
CA LEU A 207 3.80 9.13 -14.29
C LEU A 207 2.58 9.09 -15.23
N SER A 208 2.76 9.38 -16.52
CA SER A 208 1.68 9.33 -17.52
C SER A 208 1.45 7.92 -18.10
N GLU A 209 2.36 6.97 -17.84
CA GLU A 209 2.32 5.64 -18.43
C GLU A 209 1.49 4.62 -17.64
N TYR A 210 1.26 4.85 -16.35
CA TYR A 210 0.64 3.88 -15.44
C TYR A 210 -0.68 4.39 -14.88
N ASP A 211 -1.58 3.43 -14.69
CA ASP A 211 -2.90 3.62 -14.06
C ASP A 211 -2.82 3.46 -12.54
N ALA A 212 -1.78 2.77 -12.05
CA ALA A 212 -1.57 2.58 -10.63
C ALA A 212 -0.09 2.49 -10.25
N PHE A 213 0.21 2.86 -9.00
CA PHE A 213 1.55 2.86 -8.41
C PHE A 213 1.50 2.20 -7.03
N LEU A 214 2.36 1.19 -6.82
CA LEU A 214 2.56 0.54 -5.54
C LEU A 214 3.96 0.85 -5.00
N VAL A 215 4.06 1.57 -3.90
CA VAL A 215 5.35 1.82 -3.23
C VAL A 215 5.69 0.63 -2.33
N ALA A 216 6.67 -0.17 -2.74
CA ALA A 216 7.08 -1.41 -2.09
C ALA A 216 8.19 -1.19 -1.05
N CYS A 217 7.95 -0.28 -0.11
CA CYS A 217 8.72 -0.15 1.12
C CYS A 217 7.75 -0.13 2.30
N TYR A 218 8.02 -0.96 3.32
CA TYR A 218 7.10 -1.09 4.45
C TYR A 218 7.38 0.01 5.47
N SER A 219 6.83 1.19 5.19
CA SER A 219 6.85 2.37 6.03
C SER A 219 5.72 3.31 5.62
N VAL A 220 5.50 4.38 6.39
CA VAL A 220 4.69 5.52 5.91
C VAL A 220 5.53 6.31 4.90
N HIS A 221 5.76 5.71 3.73
CA HIS A 221 6.80 6.17 2.80
C HIS A 221 6.40 7.49 2.11
N PRO A 222 7.21 8.57 2.18
CA PRO A 222 6.85 9.88 1.62
C PRO A 222 6.54 9.86 0.12
N LEU A 223 7.16 8.93 -0.61
CA LEU A 223 6.95 8.74 -2.05
C LEU A 223 5.48 8.58 -2.45
N VAL A 224 4.64 7.97 -1.60
CA VAL A 224 3.18 7.85 -1.87
C VAL A 224 2.56 9.23 -2.03
N GLY A 225 2.88 10.16 -1.12
CA GLY A 225 2.41 11.55 -1.18
C GLY A 225 3.02 12.32 -2.35
N PHE A 226 4.30 12.11 -2.64
CA PHE A 226 4.97 12.77 -3.76
C PHE A 226 4.38 12.39 -5.12
N ILE A 227 4.15 11.08 -5.37
CA ILE A 227 3.52 10.63 -6.61
C ILE A 227 2.10 11.22 -6.74
N ARG A 228 1.30 11.19 -5.66
CA ARG A 228 -0.05 11.80 -5.67
C ARG A 228 0.00 13.30 -5.99
N GLY A 229 0.95 14.03 -5.40
CA GLY A 229 1.13 15.46 -5.66
C GLY A 229 1.54 15.78 -7.10
N GLU A 230 2.42 14.99 -7.70
CA GLU A 230 2.81 15.18 -9.11
C GLU A 230 1.68 14.80 -10.08
N LEU A 231 0.92 13.74 -9.79
CA LEU A 231 -0.28 13.38 -10.56
C LEU A 231 -1.33 14.51 -10.52
N GLU A 232 -1.57 15.09 -9.35
CA GLU A 232 -2.50 16.22 -9.19
C GLU A 232 -2.03 17.44 -10.00
N LYS A 233 -0.75 17.81 -9.93
CA LYS A 233 -0.17 18.91 -10.72
C LYS A 233 -0.31 18.68 -12.23
N ALA A 234 -0.15 17.43 -12.67
CA ALA A 234 -0.27 17.05 -14.07
C ALA A 234 -1.74 16.94 -14.54
N GLY A 235 -2.72 16.96 -13.63
CA GLY A 235 -4.11 16.66 -13.96
C GLY A 235 -4.37 15.20 -14.35
N THR A 236 -3.40 14.32 -14.09
CA THR A 236 -3.47 12.89 -14.41
C THR A 236 -4.08 12.14 -13.24
N ARG A 237 -4.97 11.19 -13.53
CA ARG A 237 -5.54 10.31 -12.51
C ARG A 237 -4.83 8.97 -12.53
N ALA A 238 -4.32 8.53 -11.38
CA ALA A 238 -3.84 7.18 -11.14
C ALA A 238 -4.01 6.82 -9.65
N HIS A 239 -4.14 5.53 -9.34
CA HIS A 239 -4.25 5.05 -7.97
C HIS A 239 -2.86 4.84 -7.37
N VAL A 240 -2.60 5.41 -6.20
CA VAL A 240 -1.29 5.29 -5.52
C VAL A 240 -1.49 4.73 -4.13
N MET A 241 -0.71 3.71 -3.77
CA MET A 241 -0.75 3.08 -2.45
C MET A 241 0.64 2.59 -2.07
N GLY A 242 0.98 2.59 -0.78
CA GLY A 242 2.13 1.87 -0.26
C GLY A 242 1.74 0.50 0.30
N ILE A 243 2.71 -0.41 0.40
CA ILE A 243 2.46 -1.74 0.95
C ILE A 243 2.08 -1.71 2.44
N PHE A 244 2.43 -0.62 3.15
CA PHE A 244 2.01 -0.37 4.53
C PHE A 244 0.50 -0.11 4.62
N GLU A 245 -0.05 0.84 3.84
CA GLU A 245 -1.49 1.12 3.89
C GLU A 245 -2.30 -0.10 3.43
N ALA A 246 -1.82 -0.77 2.37
CA ALA A 246 -2.50 -1.90 1.79
C ALA A 246 -2.63 -3.08 2.77
N SER A 247 -1.55 -3.42 3.48
CA SER A 247 -1.56 -4.54 4.42
C SER A 247 -2.43 -4.24 5.64
N VAL A 248 -2.39 -3.00 6.17
CA VAL A 248 -3.21 -2.58 7.32
C VAL A 248 -4.69 -2.63 6.97
N LEU A 249 -5.09 -2.09 5.81
CA LEU A 249 -6.47 -2.17 5.34
C LEU A 249 -6.93 -3.61 5.14
N THR A 250 -6.05 -4.49 4.63
CA THR A 250 -6.36 -5.90 4.39
C THR A 250 -6.57 -6.62 5.73
N ALA A 251 -5.69 -6.37 6.70
CA ALA A 251 -5.82 -6.92 8.03
C ALA A 251 -7.15 -6.51 8.69
N LEU A 252 -7.54 -5.23 8.56
CA LEU A 252 -8.81 -4.75 9.08
C LEU A 252 -10.02 -5.42 8.43
N SER A 253 -9.95 -5.77 7.14
CA SER A 253 -11.02 -6.47 6.44
C SER A 253 -11.19 -7.94 6.87
N ILE A 254 -10.11 -8.56 7.38
CA ILE A 254 -10.12 -9.94 7.88
C ILE A 254 -10.63 -9.99 9.33
N LEU A 255 -10.20 -9.03 10.14
CA LEU A 255 -10.55 -9.00 11.56
C LEU A 255 -12.06 -8.81 11.75
N PRO A 256 -12.72 -9.56 12.66
CA PRO A 256 -14.15 -9.46 12.89
C PRO A 256 -14.54 -8.05 13.37
N PRO A 257 -15.75 -7.53 13.13
CA PRO A 257 -16.13 -6.16 13.48
C PRO A 257 -15.99 -5.80 14.98
N SER A 258 -16.08 -6.80 15.87
CA SER A 258 -15.91 -6.61 17.32
C SER A 258 -14.44 -6.59 17.72
N SER A 259 -14.04 -5.61 18.53
CA SER A 259 -12.68 -5.41 19.06
C SER A 259 -12.16 -6.48 20.02
N HIS A 260 -12.98 -7.47 20.38
CA HIS A 260 -12.64 -8.46 21.41
C HIS A 260 -12.05 -9.77 20.86
N ASN A 261 -12.09 -9.98 19.53
CA ASN A 261 -11.79 -11.27 18.92
C ASN A 261 -10.70 -11.18 17.83
N GLY A 262 -9.65 -10.42 18.08
CA GLY A 262 -8.47 -10.45 17.23
C GLY A 262 -7.88 -9.09 16.94
N ARG A 263 -6.55 -9.03 16.98
CA ARG A 263 -5.74 -7.90 16.50
C ARG A 263 -4.78 -8.34 15.41
N PHE A 264 -4.30 -7.37 14.64
CA PHE A 264 -3.18 -7.56 13.73
C PHE A 264 -1.88 -7.08 14.38
N GLY A 265 -0.79 -7.76 14.11
CA GLY A 265 0.56 -7.32 14.49
C GLY A 265 1.47 -7.27 13.27
N ILE A 266 2.57 -6.53 13.38
CA ILE A 266 3.55 -6.35 12.30
C ILE A 266 4.87 -6.97 12.75
N VAL A 267 5.49 -7.78 11.89
CA VAL A 267 6.86 -8.27 12.08
C VAL A 267 7.78 -7.54 11.10
N SER A 268 8.68 -6.70 11.57
CA SER A 268 9.54 -5.85 10.74
C SER A 268 11.04 -6.12 11.01
N THR A 269 11.91 -5.26 10.47
CA THR A 269 13.35 -5.49 10.37
C THR A 269 14.09 -5.07 11.66
N GLY A 270 14.57 -3.82 11.72
CA GLY A 270 15.35 -3.27 12.83
C GLY A 270 14.49 -2.49 13.82
N LYS A 271 15.03 -2.30 15.03
CA LYS A 271 14.33 -1.67 16.18
C LYS A 271 13.72 -0.30 15.91
N TYR A 272 14.31 0.48 15.00
CA TYR A 272 13.77 1.79 14.61
C TYR A 272 12.29 1.69 14.19
N TRP A 273 11.91 0.61 13.51
CA TRP A 273 10.56 0.41 12.99
C TRP A 273 9.50 0.14 14.05
N GLU A 274 9.86 -0.28 15.27
CA GLU A 274 8.87 -0.56 16.32
C GLU A 274 8.04 0.67 16.65
N LYS A 275 8.72 1.78 16.96
CA LYS A 275 8.03 3.04 17.26
C LYS A 275 7.46 3.67 16.00
N SER A 276 8.26 3.75 14.92
CA SER A 276 7.87 4.44 13.69
C SER A 276 6.62 3.83 13.05
N LEU A 277 6.53 2.50 12.95
CA LEU A 277 5.35 1.84 12.38
C LEU A 277 4.16 1.86 13.33
N SER A 278 4.38 1.80 14.65
CA SER A 278 3.28 1.91 15.63
C SER A 278 2.62 3.29 15.56
N ASP A 279 3.41 4.36 15.51
CA ASP A 279 2.91 5.72 15.31
C ASP A 279 2.23 5.86 13.95
N GLY A 280 2.85 5.30 12.89
CA GLY A 280 2.28 5.29 11.55
C GLY A 280 0.90 4.60 11.46
N VAL A 281 0.70 3.50 12.20
CA VAL A 281 -0.62 2.84 12.29
C VAL A 281 -1.62 3.73 13.01
N ALA A 282 -1.23 4.35 14.13
CA ALA A 282 -2.12 5.23 14.88
C ALA A 282 -2.55 6.46 14.07
N ASP A 283 -1.64 7.05 13.30
CA ASP A 283 -1.91 8.17 12.41
C ASP A 283 -2.78 7.75 11.22
N PHE A 284 -2.45 6.64 10.57
CA PHE A 284 -3.21 6.12 9.43
C PHE A 284 -4.65 5.76 9.79
N LEU A 285 -4.88 5.25 11.00
CA LEU A 285 -6.20 4.91 11.51
C LEU A 285 -6.92 6.07 12.22
N GLY A 286 -6.26 7.22 12.37
CA GLY A 286 -6.83 8.39 13.05
C GLY A 286 -7.11 8.18 14.54
N THR A 287 -6.44 7.22 15.20
CA THR A 287 -6.65 6.92 16.63
C THR A 287 -5.80 7.81 17.55
N GLY A 288 -4.78 8.48 17.00
CA GLY A 288 -3.79 9.25 17.75
C GLY A 288 -2.88 8.36 18.62
N SER A 289 -1.72 8.88 19.01
CA SER A 289 -0.69 8.12 19.74
C SER A 289 -1.08 7.76 21.20
N THR A 290 -2.14 8.35 21.74
CA THR A 290 -2.48 8.24 23.18
C THR A 290 -3.56 7.22 23.52
N THR A 291 -4.24 6.62 22.54
CA THR A 291 -5.29 5.62 22.79
C THR A 291 -4.81 4.22 22.44
N LYS A 292 -5.08 3.24 23.32
CA LYS A 292 -4.78 1.83 23.05
C LYS A 292 -5.58 1.39 21.83
N ASN A 293 -4.89 1.07 20.73
CA ASN A 293 -5.54 0.63 19.51
C ASN A 293 -6.15 -0.76 19.73
N THR A 294 -7.45 -0.90 19.47
CA THR A 294 -8.19 -2.15 19.69
C THR A 294 -8.07 -3.14 18.53
N ARG A 295 -7.48 -2.73 17.42
CA ARG A 295 -7.28 -3.52 16.19
C ARG A 295 -5.81 -3.89 15.97
N PHE A 296 -4.90 -3.05 16.43
CA PHE A 296 -3.46 -3.22 16.29
C PHE A 296 -2.85 -3.70 17.62
N ALA A 297 -2.05 -4.77 17.55
CA ALA A 297 -1.39 -5.35 18.70
C ALA A 297 -0.08 -4.63 19.01
N ALA A 298 0.93 -4.81 18.16
CA ALA A 298 2.24 -4.19 18.26
C ALA A 298 3.04 -4.42 16.97
N VAL A 299 4.22 -3.80 16.90
CA VAL A 299 5.29 -4.17 15.98
C VAL A 299 6.36 -4.95 16.75
N SER A 300 6.81 -6.06 16.19
CA SER A 300 7.98 -6.81 16.67
C SER A 300 9.04 -6.85 15.58
N THR A 301 10.32 -6.94 15.96
CA THR A 301 11.44 -6.86 15.00
C THR A 301 12.36 -8.07 15.03
N THR A 302 12.92 -8.41 13.87
CA THR A 302 13.91 -9.50 13.74
C THR A 302 15.29 -9.12 14.28
N GLY A 303 15.53 -7.81 14.43
CA GLY A 303 16.83 -7.25 14.79
C GLY A 303 17.83 -7.27 13.62
N LEU A 304 17.35 -7.51 12.40
CA LEU A 304 18.13 -7.42 11.16
C LEU A 304 17.76 -6.12 10.43
N ASN A 305 18.69 -5.52 9.71
CA ASN A 305 18.33 -4.46 8.76
C ASN A 305 17.72 -5.06 7.47
N ALA A 306 17.19 -4.22 6.57
CA ALA A 306 16.53 -4.73 5.37
C ALA A 306 17.47 -5.48 4.41
N GLU A 307 18.73 -5.06 4.31
CA GLU A 307 19.74 -5.72 3.48
C GLU A 307 20.15 -7.09 4.03
N GLN A 308 20.31 -7.21 5.35
CA GLN A 308 20.63 -8.45 6.06
C GLN A 308 19.54 -9.51 5.87
N LEU A 309 18.26 -9.11 5.84
CA LEU A 309 17.17 -10.06 5.56
C LEU A 309 17.27 -10.72 4.19
N HIS A 310 17.93 -10.09 3.22
CA HIS A 310 18.16 -10.65 1.89
C HIS A 310 19.49 -11.35 1.74
N SER A 311 20.53 -10.86 2.40
CA SER A 311 21.91 -11.33 2.20
C SER A 311 22.34 -12.41 3.18
N MET A 312 21.68 -12.52 4.35
CA MET A 312 22.02 -13.54 5.34
C MET A 312 21.60 -14.94 4.91
N PRO A 313 22.24 -16.00 5.46
CA PRO A 313 21.81 -17.37 5.23
C PRO A 313 20.33 -17.55 5.60
N LYS A 314 19.57 -18.21 4.70
CA LYS A 314 18.13 -18.44 4.84
C LYS A 314 17.74 -18.92 6.24
N LYS A 315 18.46 -19.92 6.78
CA LYS A 315 18.21 -20.46 8.11
C LYS A 315 18.27 -19.41 9.22
N GLU A 316 19.22 -18.48 9.16
CA GLU A 316 19.30 -17.46 10.20
C GLU A 316 18.21 -16.40 10.05
N VAL A 317 17.84 -16.03 8.82
CA VAL A 317 16.67 -15.18 8.56
C VAL A 317 15.41 -15.86 9.13
N GLU A 318 15.23 -17.15 8.88
CA GLU A 318 14.12 -17.94 9.42
C GLU A 318 14.12 -17.94 10.95
N ASP A 319 15.25 -18.23 11.60
CA ASP A 319 15.34 -18.25 13.07
C ASP A 319 14.99 -16.88 13.69
N ARG A 320 15.43 -15.77 13.08
CA ARG A 320 15.09 -14.41 13.52
C ARG A 320 13.62 -14.08 13.28
N MET A 321 13.05 -14.49 12.15
CA MET A 321 11.62 -14.35 11.85
C MET A 321 10.78 -15.13 12.87
N LYS A 322 11.10 -16.42 13.09
CA LYS A 322 10.43 -17.24 14.10
C LYS A 322 10.50 -16.58 15.47
N LYS A 323 11.66 -16.00 15.86
CA LYS A 323 11.80 -15.29 17.14
C LYS A 323 10.89 -14.06 17.23
N ALA A 324 10.87 -13.20 16.21
CA ALA A 324 10.04 -12.00 16.21
C ALA A 324 8.54 -12.32 16.28
N VAL A 325 8.09 -13.33 15.53
CA VAL A 325 6.70 -13.83 15.58
C VAL A 325 6.33 -14.29 17.00
N ARG A 326 7.22 -15.06 17.65
CA ARG A 326 6.99 -15.53 19.03
C ARG A 326 6.86 -14.37 20.01
N SER A 327 7.78 -13.41 19.96
CA SER A 327 7.71 -12.21 20.81
C SER A 327 6.41 -11.44 20.62
N LEU A 328 6.01 -11.22 19.35
CA LEU A 328 4.75 -10.55 19.02
C LEU A 328 3.54 -11.25 19.67
N MET A 329 3.47 -12.57 19.55
CA MET A 329 2.36 -13.38 20.08
C MET A 329 2.34 -13.43 21.62
N GLU A 330 3.49 -13.63 22.25
CA GLU A 330 3.61 -13.79 23.71
C GLU A 330 3.34 -12.50 24.49
N GLU A 331 3.85 -11.37 23.98
CA GLU A 331 3.78 -10.10 24.70
C GLU A 331 2.42 -9.41 24.56
N ASN A 332 1.69 -9.71 23.50
CA ASN A 332 0.47 -8.98 23.18
C ASN A 332 -0.81 -9.80 23.39
N GLY A 333 -0.76 -11.13 23.30
CA GLY A 333 -1.98 -11.96 23.24
C GLY A 333 -2.84 -11.61 22.01
N ASP A 334 -3.92 -12.38 21.77
CA ASP A 334 -5.01 -12.11 20.80
C ASP A 334 -4.66 -11.71 19.34
N VAL A 335 -3.43 -11.88 18.90
CA VAL A 335 -3.04 -11.68 17.49
C VAL A 335 -3.64 -12.79 16.63
N SER A 336 -4.31 -12.39 15.55
CA SER A 336 -4.95 -13.30 14.57
C SER A 336 -4.56 -13.00 13.13
N VAL A 337 -3.87 -11.88 12.91
CA VAL A 337 -3.29 -11.50 11.62
C VAL A 337 -1.86 -11.02 11.84
N ILE A 338 -0.90 -11.58 11.12
CA ILE A 338 0.49 -11.12 11.11
C ILE A 338 0.78 -10.49 9.77
N ILE A 339 1.31 -9.28 9.78
CA ILE A 339 1.78 -8.58 8.58
C ILE A 339 3.30 -8.67 8.50
N LEU A 340 3.80 -9.07 7.34
CA LEU A 340 5.22 -9.02 7.00
C LEU A 340 5.63 -7.57 6.68
N GLY A 341 6.35 -6.97 7.63
CA GLY A 341 6.68 -5.55 7.71
C GLY A 341 7.94 -5.15 6.94
N CYS A 342 8.22 -5.80 5.81
CA CYS A 342 9.32 -5.48 4.90
C CYS A 342 9.04 -6.11 3.53
N ALA A 343 9.28 -5.39 2.43
CA ALA A 343 9.19 -5.96 1.08
C ALA A 343 10.17 -7.13 0.88
N GLY A 344 11.25 -7.15 1.66
CA GLY A 344 12.20 -8.24 1.66
C GLY A 344 11.75 -9.54 2.32
N MET A 345 10.64 -9.50 3.06
CA MET A 345 10.03 -10.69 3.63
C MET A 345 9.06 -11.37 2.64
N ALA A 346 9.05 -10.92 1.39
CA ALA A 346 8.23 -11.49 0.33
C ALA A 346 8.41 -13.02 0.23
N GLY A 347 7.32 -13.76 0.40
CA GLY A 347 7.32 -15.23 0.34
C GLY A 347 7.85 -15.94 1.60
N LEU A 348 8.03 -15.23 2.72
CA LEU A 348 8.35 -15.85 4.03
C LEU A 348 7.11 -16.26 4.82
N ASP A 349 5.93 -16.31 4.19
CA ASP A 349 4.68 -16.70 4.85
C ASP A 349 4.72 -18.14 5.39
N ASP A 350 5.33 -19.07 4.66
CA ASP A 350 5.50 -20.46 5.11
C ASP A 350 6.38 -20.56 6.37
N VAL A 351 7.44 -19.75 6.44
CA VAL A 351 8.36 -19.71 7.61
C VAL A 351 7.62 -19.24 8.85
N VAL A 352 6.79 -18.19 8.71
CA VAL A 352 5.97 -17.68 9.80
C VAL A 352 4.93 -18.73 10.21
N ARG A 353 4.31 -19.42 9.25
CA ARG A 353 3.35 -20.49 9.52
C ARG A 353 4.00 -21.65 10.28
N GLU A 354 5.16 -22.10 9.85
CA GLU A 354 5.95 -23.13 10.53
C GLU A 354 6.25 -22.73 11.97
N ALA A 355 6.70 -21.48 12.21
CA ALA A 355 6.94 -20.95 13.55
C ALA A 355 5.71 -21.08 14.48
N LEU A 356 4.54 -20.81 13.91
CA LEU A 356 3.27 -20.84 14.65
C LEU A 356 2.82 -22.27 14.92
N VAL A 357 2.96 -23.17 13.95
CA VAL A 357 2.64 -24.60 14.11
C VAL A 357 3.56 -25.25 15.15
N GLU A 358 4.86 -24.99 15.08
CA GLU A 358 5.85 -25.56 16.02
C GLU A 358 5.57 -25.18 17.48
N LYS A 359 5.17 -23.92 17.73
CA LYS A 359 5.01 -23.42 19.10
C LYS A 359 3.58 -23.50 19.63
N TYR A 360 2.60 -23.23 18.79
CA TYR A 360 1.20 -23.08 19.20
C TYR A 360 0.29 -24.19 18.63
N GLY A 361 0.87 -25.14 17.88
CA GLY A 361 0.18 -26.28 17.28
C GLY A 361 -0.51 -25.95 15.95
N GLU A 362 -0.86 -27.01 15.21
CA GLU A 362 -1.44 -26.92 13.87
C GLU A 362 -2.70 -26.04 13.82
N LYS A 363 -3.57 -26.13 14.83
CA LYS A 363 -4.81 -25.36 14.85
C LYS A 363 -4.55 -23.86 14.86
N VAL A 364 -3.61 -23.38 15.67
CA VAL A 364 -3.28 -21.94 15.74
C VAL A 364 -2.51 -21.52 14.49
N GLY A 365 -1.51 -22.31 14.07
CA GLY A 365 -0.71 -21.98 12.90
C GLY A 365 -1.50 -21.94 11.59
N ASN A 366 -2.46 -22.85 11.40
CA ASN A 366 -3.30 -22.88 10.20
C ASN A 366 -4.38 -21.81 10.20
N ASN A 367 -4.89 -21.41 11.37
CA ASN A 367 -5.89 -20.36 11.48
C ASN A 367 -5.30 -18.95 11.44
N MET A 368 -3.98 -18.80 11.53
CA MET A 368 -3.34 -17.49 11.43
C MET A 368 -3.33 -16.99 9.98
N HIS A 369 -3.79 -15.74 9.80
CA HIS A 369 -3.64 -15.02 8.54
C HIS A 369 -2.27 -14.35 8.51
N ILE A 370 -1.50 -14.61 7.44
CA ILE A 370 -0.18 -14.02 7.24
C ILE A 370 -0.24 -13.19 5.97
N LEU A 371 0.01 -11.89 6.10
CA LEU A 371 -0.15 -10.92 5.03
C LEU A 371 1.19 -10.46 4.51
N ASP A 372 1.38 -10.62 3.22
CA ASP A 372 2.46 -10.01 2.45
C ASP A 372 1.97 -8.67 1.90
N GLY A 373 2.67 -7.57 2.24
CA GLY A 373 2.28 -6.23 1.84
C GLY A 373 2.24 -6.01 0.33
N VAL A 374 3.11 -6.69 -0.44
CA VAL A 374 3.12 -6.60 -1.90
C VAL A 374 1.88 -7.30 -2.47
N LYS A 375 1.54 -8.50 -2.00
CA LYS A 375 0.31 -9.21 -2.41
C LYS A 375 -0.94 -8.37 -2.06
N CYS A 376 -0.98 -7.80 -0.86
CA CYS A 376 -2.08 -6.93 -0.42
C CYS A 376 -2.22 -5.69 -1.32
N GLY A 377 -1.10 -5.01 -1.61
CA GLY A 377 -1.07 -3.81 -2.44
C GLY A 377 -1.54 -4.05 -3.86
N ILE A 378 -1.09 -5.14 -4.47
CA ILE A 378 -1.54 -5.56 -5.80
C ILE A 378 -3.06 -5.78 -5.80
N GLY A 379 -3.58 -6.61 -4.90
CA GLY A 379 -5.01 -6.91 -4.83
C GLY A 379 -5.88 -5.67 -4.58
N MET A 380 -5.42 -4.74 -3.75
CA MET A 380 -6.13 -3.48 -3.50
C MET A 380 -6.15 -2.56 -4.71
N LEU A 381 -5.03 -2.40 -5.40
CA LEU A 381 -4.96 -1.54 -6.58
C LEU A 381 -5.74 -2.15 -7.76
N GLU A 382 -5.72 -3.47 -7.93
CA GLU A 382 -6.58 -4.16 -8.89
C GLU A 382 -8.07 -3.92 -8.59
N ASN A 383 -8.45 -4.01 -7.31
CA ASN A 383 -9.82 -3.73 -6.90
C ASN A 383 -10.19 -2.26 -7.18
N LEU A 384 -9.33 -1.31 -6.81
CA LEU A 384 -9.56 0.12 -7.06
C LEU A 384 -9.69 0.45 -8.54
N LEU A 385 -8.86 -0.15 -9.40
CA LEU A 385 -8.96 0.01 -10.85
C LEU A 385 -10.27 -0.55 -11.42
N ARG A 386 -10.86 -1.56 -10.76
CA ARG A 386 -12.16 -2.14 -11.14
C ARG A 386 -13.33 -1.32 -10.62
N THR A 387 -13.29 -0.87 -9.37
CA THR A 387 -14.40 -0.18 -8.71
C THR A 387 -14.43 1.32 -9.00
N ILE A 388 -13.27 1.92 -9.24
CA ILE A 388 -13.09 3.33 -9.59
C ILE A 388 -12.21 3.39 -10.84
N PRO A 389 -12.74 3.03 -12.03
CA PRO A 389 -12.00 3.12 -13.27
C PRO A 389 -11.57 4.56 -13.52
N LEU A 390 -10.32 4.74 -13.91
CA LEU A 390 -9.81 6.04 -14.32
C LEU A 390 -10.51 6.41 -15.63
N GLY A 391 -11.37 7.42 -15.58
CA GLY A 391 -12.09 7.90 -16.75
C GLY A 391 -11.09 8.25 -17.84
N ARG A 392 -11.11 7.51 -18.95
CA ARG A 392 -10.36 7.86 -20.14
C ARG A 392 -11.10 9.00 -20.79
N GLU A 393 -10.58 10.22 -20.68
CA GLU A 393 -10.97 11.26 -21.62
C GLU A 393 -10.73 10.69 -23.02
N LYS A 394 -11.80 10.68 -23.84
CA LYS A 394 -11.79 10.23 -25.22
C LYS A 394 -11.26 11.33 -26.13
#